data_AF-A0A7C7ARM4-F1
#
_entry.id   AF-A0A7C7ARM4-F1
#
_cell.length_a   1.000
_cell.length_b   1.000
_cell.length_c   1.000
_cell.angle_alpha   90.00
_cell.angle_beta   90.00
_cell.angle_gamma   90.00
#
_symmetry.space_group_name_H-M   'P 1'
#
loop_
_entity.id
_entity.type
_entity.pdbx_description
1 polymer ?
#
loop_
_entity_poly.entity_id
_entity_poly.type
_entity_poly.pdbx_seq_one_letter_code
_entity_poly.pdbx_strand_id
1 'polypeptide(L)'
;MLIYANTKAGFNNDVLSGMIADKIESRFQQIGYNHANPNEFRAWDNSLTYMQMVLNDASIAEDVNIAIEYQIPQTSKRIDFLVTGLDENEQKHVVIIELKQWEKAEKTTKEDLVLTYVGNNIRAIPHPSYQAYSYAKTLENFNAVFEDEKISLHPCAYLHNYRDEYRSEIDNPFYRNIIDIAPLFLKTDAVRLREFIKKYVRKSDKGELLYQIENGRIRPSKMLQDALASMLRGNEVFVMLDEQKVAFSTIKETVEKAVKNREKYTIIIEGGPGTGKSVIAINLLSALSKYNVNYVTKNAAPRNVYFSLLRKEKYRLGFVKELFKSSGSFCDAEPNSFDCLLIDEAHRLNEKSGLFYQGENQIKELINAALVSVFFIDEDQIVTAKDIGSVREIRKWTRQLNSTVIEGEEYKLKSQFRCQGSEGYIAFLDHILGIRETANYEGFEQVYDFRVFDCPNAMREALRAKNMINNKARMVAGYCYDWVTKNNPKADVYDIELENSFKAKWNFSNTNTWAIDPNTFEQVGCIHTSQGLEFDYVGVIIGKDLRYINGKVVTDRTKRARTDHSLNGIKGNEKLADRIIRNTYKTLLSRGLKGCYVYCEDKALAAYLKSKFTSFNQ
;
A
#
# COMPACT_ATOMS: atom_id res chain seq x y z
N MET A 1 10.64 10.04 -9.29
CA MET A 1 11.74 9.39 -10.00
C MET A 1 11.43 9.43 -11.47
N LEU A 2 12.29 10.11 -12.20
CA LEU A 2 12.09 10.39 -13.61
C LEU A 2 12.91 9.41 -14.47
N ILE A 3 12.23 8.65 -15.35
CA ILE A 3 12.86 7.64 -16.20
C ILE A 3 13.36 8.28 -17.50
N TYR A 4 12.47 8.91 -18.26
CA TYR A 4 12.86 9.65 -19.45
C TYR A 4 12.46 11.12 -19.30
N ALA A 5 13.39 12.03 -19.64
CA ALA A 5 13.10 13.44 -19.82
C ALA A 5 13.88 14.00 -20.99
N ASN A 6 13.21 14.82 -21.80
CA ASN A 6 13.82 15.52 -22.90
C ASN A 6 12.98 16.76 -23.26
N THR A 7 13.45 17.57 -24.21
CA THR A 7 12.60 18.58 -24.84
C THR A 7 11.65 17.93 -25.84
N LYS A 8 10.62 18.65 -26.29
CA LYS A 8 9.73 18.25 -27.38
C LYS A 8 10.52 17.87 -28.64
N ALA A 9 11.49 18.69 -29.05
CA ALA A 9 12.35 18.37 -30.19
C ALA A 9 13.14 17.08 -29.97
N GLY A 10 13.73 16.90 -28.78
CA GLY A 10 14.51 15.71 -28.46
C GLY A 10 13.64 14.44 -28.44
N PHE A 11 12.46 14.51 -27.82
CA PHE A 11 11.48 13.44 -27.85
C PHE A 11 11.03 13.11 -29.28
N ASN A 12 10.70 14.11 -30.09
CA ASN A 12 10.31 13.89 -31.47
C ASN A 12 11.42 13.20 -32.27
N ASN A 13 12.68 13.59 -32.07
CA ASN A 13 13.82 12.95 -32.70
C ASN A 13 14.03 11.51 -32.22
N ASP A 14 13.87 11.25 -30.92
CA ASP A 14 14.01 9.92 -30.34
C ASP A 14 12.93 8.95 -30.83
N VAL A 15 11.70 9.44 -31.03
CA VAL A 15 10.62 8.69 -31.67
C VAL A 15 10.91 8.45 -33.16
N LEU A 16 11.31 9.48 -33.92
CA LEU A 16 11.62 9.36 -35.35
C LEU A 16 12.76 8.39 -35.65
N SER A 17 13.76 8.35 -34.76
CA SER A 17 14.91 7.46 -34.88
C SER A 17 14.65 6.05 -34.35
N GLY A 18 13.46 5.79 -33.79
CA GLY A 18 13.10 4.49 -33.20
C GLY A 18 13.88 4.15 -31.93
N MET A 19 14.47 5.14 -31.25
CA MET A 19 15.31 4.94 -30.06
C MET A 19 14.55 5.14 -28.74
N ILE A 20 13.29 5.59 -28.78
CA ILE A 20 12.58 6.02 -27.57
C ILE A 20 12.40 4.89 -26.55
N ALA A 21 11.94 3.72 -26.97
CA ALA A 21 11.77 2.57 -26.08
C ALA A 21 13.12 2.06 -25.55
N ASP A 22 14.15 2.01 -26.41
CA ASP A 22 15.51 1.63 -26.01
C ASP A 22 16.10 2.58 -24.96
N LYS A 23 15.84 3.88 -25.07
CA LYS A 23 16.30 4.87 -24.09
C LYS A 23 15.60 4.71 -22.74
N ILE A 24 14.30 4.45 -22.75
CA ILE A 24 13.52 4.19 -21.53
C ILE A 24 14.03 2.91 -20.85
N GLU A 25 14.18 1.82 -21.62
CA GLU A 25 14.70 0.53 -21.16
C GLU A 25 16.11 0.67 -20.58
N SER A 26 17.01 1.33 -21.31
CA SER A 26 18.38 1.59 -20.85
C SER A 26 18.41 2.38 -19.56
N ARG A 27 17.49 3.33 -19.37
CA ARG A 27 17.40 4.05 -18.11
C ARG A 27 16.98 3.12 -16.97
N PHE A 28 15.94 2.31 -17.14
CA PHE A 28 15.52 1.35 -16.11
C PHE A 28 16.69 0.47 -15.67
N GLN A 29 17.49 -0.02 -16.62
CA GLN A 29 18.68 -0.81 -16.31
C GLN A 29 19.73 -0.01 -15.52
N GLN A 30 20.00 1.25 -15.90
CA GLN A 30 20.95 2.13 -15.19
C GLN A 30 20.57 2.41 -13.73
N ILE A 31 19.26 2.45 -13.43
CA ILE A 31 18.77 2.70 -12.07
C ILE A 31 18.50 1.40 -11.29
N GLY A 32 19.00 0.26 -11.78
CA GLY A 32 18.92 -1.04 -11.09
C GLY A 32 17.58 -1.76 -11.23
N TYR A 33 16.70 -1.31 -12.13
CA TYR A 33 15.46 -2.00 -12.46
C TYR A 33 15.65 -2.85 -13.70
N ASN A 34 15.77 -4.17 -13.53
CA ASN A 34 15.79 -5.07 -14.68
C ASN A 34 14.37 -5.21 -15.27
N HIS A 35 14.12 -4.48 -16.35
CA HIS A 35 12.83 -4.39 -17.01
C HIS A 35 12.61 -5.53 -18.02
N ALA A 36 12.33 -6.74 -17.52
CA ALA A 36 12.09 -7.91 -18.36
C ALA A 36 10.64 -8.01 -18.88
N ASN A 37 10.09 -6.93 -19.46
CA ASN A 37 8.70 -6.91 -19.94
C ASN A 37 8.57 -6.50 -21.43
N PRO A 38 8.67 -7.45 -22.37
CA PRO A 38 8.56 -7.16 -23.80
C PRO A 38 7.23 -6.52 -24.23
N ASN A 39 6.15 -6.71 -23.47
CA ASN A 39 4.87 -6.08 -23.79
C ASN A 39 4.89 -4.58 -23.51
N GLU A 40 5.59 -4.16 -22.47
CA GLU A 40 5.70 -2.75 -22.06
C GLU A 40 6.68 -2.00 -22.96
N PHE A 41 7.80 -2.64 -23.34
CA PHE A 41 8.67 -2.12 -24.39
C PHE A 41 7.90 -1.81 -25.68
N ARG A 42 7.11 -2.79 -26.18
CA ARG A 42 6.25 -2.58 -27.37
C ARG A 42 5.18 -1.52 -27.15
N ALA A 43 4.71 -1.35 -25.91
CA ALA A 43 3.73 -0.33 -25.58
C ALA A 43 4.31 1.08 -25.74
N TRP A 44 5.57 1.30 -25.33
CA TRP A 44 6.24 2.57 -25.53
C TRP A 44 6.37 2.93 -27.01
N ASP A 45 6.90 2.01 -27.84
CA ASP A 45 7.05 2.24 -29.29
C ASP A 45 5.73 2.65 -29.95
N ASN A 46 4.65 1.95 -29.61
CA ASN A 46 3.34 2.22 -30.19
C ASN A 46 2.73 3.53 -29.67
N SER A 47 2.58 3.68 -28.35
CA SER A 47 1.84 4.80 -27.75
C SER A 47 2.54 6.14 -27.94
N LEU A 48 3.89 6.17 -27.86
CA LEU A 48 4.66 7.41 -27.93
C LEU A 48 4.69 8.00 -29.35
N THR A 49 4.52 7.16 -30.38
CA THR A 49 4.33 7.61 -31.76
C THR A 49 3.07 8.47 -31.91
N TYR A 50 1.97 8.12 -31.24
CA TYR A 50 0.76 8.95 -31.25
C TYR A 50 0.97 10.28 -30.52
N MET A 51 1.71 10.29 -29.42
CA MET A 51 2.03 11.53 -28.71
C MET A 51 2.93 12.45 -29.52
N GLN A 52 3.87 11.90 -30.28
CA GLN A 52 4.67 12.67 -31.24
C GLN A 52 3.78 13.37 -32.27
N MET A 53 2.77 12.68 -32.84
CA MET A 53 1.82 13.30 -33.78
C MET A 53 1.00 14.42 -33.12
N VAL A 54 0.57 14.23 -31.88
CA VAL A 54 -0.17 15.24 -31.10
C VAL A 54 0.69 16.49 -30.87
N LEU A 55 1.95 16.31 -30.50
CA LEU A 55 2.88 17.39 -30.16
C LEU A 55 3.57 18.04 -31.37
N ASN A 56 3.49 17.43 -32.56
CA ASN A 56 4.03 17.96 -33.81
C ASN A 56 3.21 19.15 -34.33
N ASP A 57 3.32 20.27 -33.60
CA ASP A 57 2.72 21.56 -33.88
C ASP A 57 3.68 22.67 -33.48
N ALA A 58 3.91 23.64 -34.36
CA ALA A 58 4.85 24.73 -34.15
C ALA A 58 4.43 25.72 -33.04
N SER A 59 3.14 25.72 -32.65
CA SER A 59 2.65 26.58 -31.56
C SER A 59 3.01 26.07 -30.16
N ILE A 60 3.45 24.82 -30.05
CA ILE A 60 4.07 24.28 -28.84
C ILE A 60 5.58 24.40 -29.05
N ALA A 61 6.26 25.21 -28.24
CA ALA A 61 7.69 25.45 -28.44
C ALA A 61 8.52 24.15 -28.38
N GLU A 62 9.54 24.07 -29.23
CA GLU A 62 10.39 22.88 -29.39
C GLU A 62 11.20 22.53 -28.12
N ASP A 63 11.39 23.50 -27.24
CA ASP A 63 12.11 23.39 -25.97
C ASP A 63 11.20 23.12 -24.76
N VAL A 64 9.88 22.92 -24.97
CA VAL A 64 8.95 22.43 -23.93
C VAL A 64 9.43 21.09 -23.41
N ASN A 65 9.31 20.87 -22.11
CA ASN A 65 9.84 19.68 -21.47
C ASN A 65 8.82 18.54 -21.40
N ILE A 66 9.30 17.33 -21.66
CA ILE A 66 8.52 16.10 -21.66
C ILE A 66 9.18 15.14 -20.68
N ALA A 67 8.36 14.44 -19.89
CA ALA A 67 8.80 13.30 -19.11
C ALA A 67 7.88 12.09 -19.33
N ILE A 68 8.47 10.89 -19.30
CA ILE A 68 7.78 9.63 -19.55
C ILE A 68 8.13 8.66 -18.43
N GLU A 69 7.16 7.81 -18.05
CA GLU A 69 7.30 6.84 -16.96
C GLU A 69 7.68 7.51 -15.62
N TYR A 70 7.07 8.67 -15.31
CA TYR A 70 7.39 9.39 -14.08
C TYR A 70 6.80 8.67 -12.86
N GLN A 71 7.66 8.12 -12.00
CA GLN A 71 7.22 7.45 -10.78
C GLN A 71 6.74 8.47 -9.74
N ILE A 72 5.48 8.31 -9.34
CA ILE A 72 4.85 9.11 -8.30
C ILE A 72 5.54 8.79 -6.96
N PRO A 73 6.02 9.81 -6.21
CA PRO A 73 6.69 9.61 -4.93
C PRO A 73 5.89 8.71 -3.98
N GLN A 74 6.57 7.85 -3.22
CA GLN A 74 5.99 6.95 -2.22
C GLN A 74 5.04 5.87 -2.77
N THR A 75 4.98 5.69 -4.08
CA THR A 75 4.20 4.63 -4.73
C THR A 75 5.06 3.91 -5.77
N SER A 76 4.64 2.71 -6.18
CA SER A 76 5.19 2.05 -7.36
C SER A 76 4.52 2.46 -8.68
N LYS A 77 3.59 3.43 -8.64
CA LYS A 77 2.84 3.88 -9.82
C LYS A 77 3.60 4.92 -10.61
N ARG A 78 3.42 4.86 -11.93
CA ARG A 78 4.07 5.74 -12.89
C ARG A 78 3.03 6.44 -13.73
N ILE A 79 3.33 7.68 -14.07
CA ILE A 79 2.57 8.48 -15.03
C ILE A 79 3.20 8.25 -16.40
N ASP A 80 2.38 7.86 -17.37
CA ASP A 80 2.85 7.51 -18.71
C ASP A 80 3.53 8.69 -19.40
N PHE A 81 2.91 9.88 -19.37
CA PHE A 81 3.41 11.04 -20.11
C PHE A 81 3.10 12.36 -19.40
N LEU A 82 4.11 13.22 -19.31
CA LEU A 82 4.06 14.57 -18.74
C LEU A 82 4.52 15.59 -19.76
N VAL A 83 3.80 16.71 -19.84
CA VAL A 83 4.24 17.91 -20.56
C VAL A 83 4.29 19.06 -19.56
N THR A 84 5.46 19.68 -19.38
CA THR A 84 5.62 20.83 -18.48
C THR A 84 6.00 22.07 -19.25
N GLY A 85 5.49 23.22 -18.81
CA GLY A 85 5.87 24.51 -19.36
C GLY A 85 4.98 25.62 -18.86
N LEU A 86 4.87 26.67 -19.67
CA LEU A 86 4.18 27.89 -19.32
C LEU A 86 3.03 28.19 -20.30
N ASP A 87 1.98 28.83 -19.80
CA ASP A 87 0.91 29.41 -20.63
C ASP A 87 1.35 30.76 -21.26
N GLU A 88 0.40 31.46 -21.89
CA GLU A 88 0.64 32.78 -22.45
C GLU A 88 1.00 33.83 -21.39
N ASN A 89 0.49 33.68 -20.17
CA ASN A 89 0.65 34.57 -19.03
C ASN A 89 1.83 34.19 -18.11
N GLU A 90 2.71 33.28 -18.57
CA GLU A 90 3.86 32.78 -17.81
C GLU A 90 3.50 32.00 -16.53
N GLN A 91 2.29 31.44 -16.46
CA GLN A 91 1.87 30.57 -15.37
C GLN A 91 2.38 29.14 -15.59
N LYS A 92 2.78 28.50 -14.48
CA LYS A 92 3.38 27.17 -14.46
C LYS A 92 2.31 26.07 -14.57
N HIS A 93 2.44 25.21 -15.58
CA HIS A 93 1.48 24.14 -15.84
C HIS A 93 2.16 22.79 -16.11
N VAL A 94 1.48 21.72 -15.69
CA VAL A 94 1.84 20.34 -15.98
C VAL A 94 0.62 19.63 -16.53
N VAL A 95 0.72 19.14 -17.76
CA VAL A 95 -0.31 18.27 -18.36
C VAL A 95 0.11 16.83 -18.11
N ILE A 96 -0.78 16.07 -17.46
CA ILE A 96 -0.59 14.65 -17.12
C ILE A 96 -1.45 13.83 -18.06
N ILE A 97 -0.86 12.93 -18.83
CA ILE A 97 -1.56 12.16 -19.85
C ILE A 97 -1.39 10.67 -19.55
N GLU A 98 -2.49 10.01 -19.25
CA GLU A 98 -2.57 8.55 -19.17
C GLU A 98 -2.81 7.97 -20.58
N LEU A 99 -1.96 7.06 -21.03
CA LEU A 99 -2.00 6.46 -22.36
C LEU A 99 -2.56 5.04 -22.30
N LYS A 100 -3.59 4.77 -23.09
CA LYS A 100 -4.20 3.44 -23.16
C LYS A 100 -4.30 2.97 -24.61
N GLN A 101 -3.90 1.72 -24.82
CA GLN A 101 -3.95 1.06 -26.13
C GLN A 101 -5.27 0.32 -26.40
N TRP A 102 -6.32 0.60 -25.63
CA TRP A 102 -7.58 -0.14 -25.72
C TRP A 102 -8.30 0.14 -27.03
N GLU A 103 -8.85 -0.90 -27.64
CA GLU A 103 -9.71 -0.75 -28.82
C GLU A 103 -11.19 -0.52 -28.47
N LYS A 104 -11.62 -1.08 -27.32
CA LYS A 104 -13.00 -1.02 -26.84
C LYS A 104 -13.07 -1.17 -25.31
N ALA A 105 -14.16 -0.69 -24.73
CA ALA A 105 -14.58 -0.93 -23.36
C ALA A 105 -16.11 -1.04 -23.31
N GLU A 106 -16.62 -1.58 -22.21
CA GLU A 106 -18.03 -1.69 -21.91
C GLU A 106 -18.33 -0.94 -20.61
N LYS A 107 -19.45 -0.22 -20.57
CA LYS A 107 -19.87 0.50 -19.37
C LYS A 107 -20.18 -0.45 -18.22
N THR A 108 -20.02 0.04 -16.99
CA THR A 108 -20.45 -0.68 -15.79
C THR A 108 -21.45 0.14 -14.99
N THR A 109 -22.04 -0.50 -13.98
CA THR A 109 -22.84 0.15 -12.93
C THR A 109 -21.98 0.67 -11.78
N LYS A 110 -20.68 0.36 -11.78
CA LYS A 110 -19.73 0.72 -10.71
C LYS A 110 -19.11 2.07 -11.00
N GLU A 111 -19.15 2.93 -9.99
CA GLU A 111 -18.58 4.28 -10.05
C GLU A 111 -17.12 4.27 -10.52
N ASP A 112 -16.86 5.05 -11.57
CA ASP A 112 -15.56 5.23 -12.24
C ASP A 112 -14.88 3.94 -12.73
N LEU A 113 -15.64 2.86 -12.98
CA LEU A 113 -15.08 1.62 -13.56
C LEU A 113 -15.66 1.32 -14.95
N VAL A 114 -14.83 0.71 -15.79
CA VAL A 114 -15.19 0.16 -17.10
C VAL A 114 -14.76 -1.30 -17.19
N LEU A 115 -15.41 -2.08 -18.05
CA LEU A 115 -14.98 -3.44 -18.41
C LEU A 115 -14.18 -3.38 -19.70
N THR A 116 -12.99 -3.96 -19.72
CA THR A 116 -12.21 -4.10 -20.97
C THR A 116 -11.30 -5.32 -20.92
N TYR A 117 -10.76 -5.69 -22.07
CA TYR A 117 -9.87 -6.84 -22.22
C TYR A 117 -8.42 -6.45 -21.88
N VAL A 118 -7.94 -6.93 -20.73
CA VAL A 118 -6.58 -6.68 -20.23
C VAL A 118 -6.02 -7.92 -19.55
N GLY A 119 -4.73 -8.20 -19.76
CA GLY A 119 -4.08 -9.36 -19.13
C GLY A 119 -4.76 -10.69 -19.48
N ASN A 120 -5.12 -10.84 -20.75
CA ASN A 120 -5.81 -12.00 -21.34
C ASN A 120 -7.20 -12.31 -20.76
N ASN A 121 -7.88 -11.34 -20.13
CA ASN A 121 -9.24 -11.52 -19.64
C ASN A 121 -10.04 -10.20 -19.68
N ILE A 122 -11.38 -10.28 -19.66
CA ILE A 122 -12.23 -9.11 -19.45
C ILE A 122 -12.28 -8.83 -17.95
N ARG A 123 -11.93 -7.61 -17.54
CA ARG A 123 -11.89 -7.23 -16.12
C ARG A 123 -12.45 -5.83 -15.92
N ALA A 124 -13.00 -5.60 -14.73
CA ALA A 124 -13.38 -4.26 -14.28
C ALA A 124 -12.12 -3.53 -13.82
N ILE A 125 -11.87 -2.36 -14.41
CA ILE A 125 -10.71 -1.52 -14.09
C ILE A 125 -11.14 -0.05 -14.04
N PRO A 126 -10.34 0.84 -13.44
CA PRO A 126 -10.68 2.24 -13.41
C PRO A 126 -10.84 2.83 -14.81
N HIS A 127 -11.80 3.74 -14.93
CA HIS A 127 -11.94 4.59 -16.09
C HIS A 127 -10.64 5.38 -16.29
N PRO A 128 -10.09 5.50 -17.52
CA PRO A 128 -8.81 6.18 -17.76
C PRO A 128 -8.74 7.61 -17.22
N SER A 129 -9.83 8.39 -17.33
CA SER A 129 -9.94 9.70 -16.67
C SER A 129 -9.77 9.64 -15.15
N TYR A 130 -10.35 8.63 -14.48
CA TYR A 130 -10.16 8.45 -13.05
C TYR A 130 -8.71 8.14 -12.72
N GLN A 131 -8.07 7.29 -13.53
CA GLN A 131 -6.66 6.95 -13.32
C GLN A 131 -5.78 8.19 -13.44
N ALA A 132 -5.92 8.97 -14.52
CA ALA A 132 -5.19 10.23 -14.71
C ALA A 132 -5.43 11.23 -13.56
N TYR A 133 -6.70 11.43 -13.18
CA TYR A 133 -7.05 12.24 -12.01
C TYR A 133 -6.37 11.74 -10.74
N SER A 134 -6.44 10.43 -10.48
CA SER A 134 -5.95 9.83 -9.25
C SER A 134 -4.44 9.96 -9.12
N TYR A 135 -3.71 9.88 -10.24
CA TYR A 135 -2.27 10.08 -10.30
C TYR A 135 -1.90 11.55 -10.09
N ALA A 136 -2.60 12.47 -10.74
CA ALA A 136 -2.42 13.91 -10.53
C ALA A 136 -2.67 14.32 -9.07
N LYS A 137 -3.77 13.84 -8.48
CA LYS A 137 -4.13 14.15 -7.10
C LYS A 137 -3.15 13.55 -6.09
N THR A 138 -2.67 12.34 -6.36
CA THR A 138 -1.62 11.71 -5.54
C THR A 138 -0.31 12.47 -5.62
N LEU A 139 0.10 12.90 -6.82
CA LEU A 139 1.30 13.70 -7.04
C LEU A 139 1.22 15.05 -6.31
N GLU A 140 0.08 15.74 -6.39
CA GLU A 140 -0.20 16.98 -5.65
C GLU A 140 -0.10 16.78 -4.13
N ASN A 141 -0.66 15.68 -3.63
CA ASN A 141 -0.65 15.37 -2.19
C ASN A 141 0.76 15.12 -1.64
N PHE A 142 1.67 14.57 -2.45
CA PHE A 142 3.02 14.22 -2.02
C PHE A 142 4.08 15.28 -2.29
N ASN A 143 3.85 16.25 -3.16
CA ASN A 143 4.87 17.25 -3.46
C ASN A 143 4.41 18.65 -3.04
N ALA A 144 5.15 19.26 -2.10
CA ALA A 144 4.81 20.58 -1.58
C ALA A 144 4.91 21.68 -2.64
N VAL A 145 5.73 21.46 -3.67
CA VAL A 145 6.00 22.42 -4.74
C VAL A 145 4.72 22.84 -5.46
N PHE A 146 3.71 21.98 -5.62
CA PHE A 146 2.48 22.37 -6.32
C PHE A 146 1.74 23.53 -5.63
N GLU A 147 1.73 23.55 -4.30
CA GLU A 147 1.11 24.63 -3.53
C GLU A 147 2.04 25.83 -3.40
N ASP A 148 3.32 25.59 -3.11
CA ASP A 148 4.31 26.64 -2.85
C ASP A 148 4.61 27.47 -4.13
N GLU A 149 4.73 26.81 -5.27
CA GLU A 149 5.06 27.40 -6.59
C GLU A 149 3.82 27.65 -7.46
N LYS A 150 2.61 27.40 -6.93
CA LYS A 150 1.33 27.56 -7.65
C LYS A 150 1.28 26.86 -9.01
N ILE A 151 1.85 25.66 -9.09
CA ILE A 151 1.86 24.85 -10.31
C ILE A 151 0.48 24.19 -10.47
N SER A 152 -0.17 24.41 -11.62
CA SER A 152 -1.46 23.75 -11.90
C SER A 152 -1.28 22.44 -12.64
N LEU A 153 -1.91 21.37 -12.13
CA LEU A 153 -1.95 20.05 -12.75
C LEU A 153 -3.22 19.88 -13.61
N HIS A 154 -3.04 19.38 -14.83
CA HIS A 154 -4.12 19.15 -15.80
C HIS A 154 -4.11 17.69 -16.26
N PRO A 155 -4.81 16.78 -15.55
CA PRO A 155 -4.91 15.39 -15.96
C PRO A 155 -5.79 15.22 -17.20
N CYS A 156 -5.45 14.26 -18.06
CA CYS A 156 -6.29 13.75 -19.12
C CYS A 156 -5.90 12.31 -19.48
N ALA A 157 -6.76 11.64 -20.25
CA ALA A 157 -6.48 10.31 -20.76
C ALA A 157 -6.60 10.27 -22.28
N TYR A 158 -5.71 9.54 -22.94
CA TYR A 158 -5.69 9.36 -24.38
C TYR A 158 -5.71 7.88 -24.77
N LEU A 159 -6.82 7.45 -25.37
CA LEU A 159 -7.03 6.08 -25.84
C LEU A 159 -6.88 6.05 -27.36
N HIS A 160 -5.62 6.03 -27.81
CA HIS A 160 -5.26 6.28 -29.21
C HIS A 160 -5.67 5.15 -30.18
N ASN A 161 -6.04 3.96 -29.67
CA ASN A 161 -6.56 2.85 -30.48
C ASN A 161 -8.08 2.69 -30.41
N TYR A 162 -8.76 3.49 -29.58
CA TYR A 162 -10.17 3.26 -29.26
C TYR A 162 -11.08 3.62 -30.43
N ARG A 163 -12.00 2.71 -30.77
CA ARG A 163 -12.90 2.88 -31.90
C ARG A 163 -14.09 3.75 -31.50
N ASP A 164 -14.37 4.80 -32.28
CA ASP A 164 -15.48 5.74 -31.99
C ASP A 164 -16.86 5.07 -31.95
N GLU A 165 -17.04 3.92 -32.61
CA GLU A 165 -18.27 3.12 -32.53
C GLU A 165 -18.61 2.68 -31.08
N TYR A 166 -17.62 2.63 -30.18
CA TYR A 166 -17.80 2.30 -28.77
C TYR A 166 -17.72 3.53 -27.84
N ARG A 167 -17.74 4.77 -28.38
CA ARG A 167 -17.58 6.00 -27.57
C ARG A 167 -18.60 6.09 -26.44
N SER A 168 -19.85 5.72 -26.68
CA SER A 168 -20.93 5.77 -25.68
C SER A 168 -20.70 4.88 -24.46
N GLU A 169 -19.81 3.89 -24.55
CA GLU A 169 -19.50 2.99 -23.43
C GLU A 169 -18.51 3.61 -22.43
N ILE A 170 -17.77 4.64 -22.84
CA ILE A 170 -16.69 5.23 -22.03
C ILE A 170 -16.86 6.75 -21.83
N ASP A 171 -17.39 7.45 -22.83
CA ASP A 171 -17.67 8.90 -22.79
C ASP A 171 -19.19 9.10 -22.75
N ASN A 172 -19.76 9.08 -21.55
CA ASN A 172 -21.21 9.19 -21.36
C ASN A 172 -21.56 9.86 -20.00
N PRO A 173 -22.84 10.23 -19.76
CA PRO A 173 -23.23 10.97 -18.56
C PRO A 173 -22.89 10.31 -17.23
N PHE A 174 -22.78 8.97 -17.18
CA PHE A 174 -22.42 8.24 -15.96
C PHE A 174 -20.99 8.56 -15.50
N TYR A 175 -20.07 8.80 -16.44
CA TYR A 175 -18.67 9.13 -16.15
C TYR A 175 -18.39 10.63 -16.18
N ARG A 176 -19.43 11.49 -16.29
CA ARG A 176 -19.23 12.92 -16.53
C ARG A 176 -18.44 13.61 -15.42
N ASN A 177 -18.72 13.26 -14.17
CA ASN A 177 -18.04 13.81 -12.99
C ASN A 177 -16.51 13.70 -13.10
N ILE A 178 -16.01 12.57 -13.61
CA ILE A 178 -14.57 12.34 -13.72
C ILE A 178 -14.00 12.84 -15.05
N ILE A 179 -14.77 12.79 -16.14
CA ILE A 179 -14.36 13.32 -17.45
C ILE A 179 -14.23 14.86 -17.43
N ASP A 180 -15.06 15.55 -16.66
CA ASP A 180 -14.96 17.02 -16.50
C ASP A 180 -13.66 17.43 -15.79
N ILE A 181 -13.16 16.60 -14.88
CA ILE A 181 -11.90 16.83 -14.15
C ILE A 181 -10.71 16.40 -15.01
N ALA A 182 -10.79 15.23 -15.63
CA ALA A 182 -9.74 14.65 -16.45
C ALA A 182 -10.31 14.26 -17.84
N PRO A 183 -10.24 15.17 -18.83
CA PRO A 183 -10.84 14.94 -20.14
C PRO A 183 -10.33 13.68 -20.83
N LEU A 184 -11.25 13.03 -21.55
CA LEU A 184 -10.98 11.83 -22.32
C LEU A 184 -10.82 12.17 -23.80
N PHE A 185 -9.75 11.70 -24.42
CA PHE A 185 -9.49 11.81 -25.85
C PHE A 185 -9.40 10.41 -26.46
N LEU A 186 -10.10 10.16 -27.56
CA LEU A 186 -10.08 8.89 -28.29
C LEU A 186 -9.23 9.01 -29.56
N LYS A 187 -9.12 7.92 -30.33
CA LYS A 187 -8.31 7.82 -31.55
C LYS A 187 -8.42 9.02 -32.50
N THR A 188 -9.63 9.55 -32.72
CA THR A 188 -9.89 10.67 -33.64
C THR A 188 -9.75 12.05 -33.00
N ASP A 189 -9.51 12.14 -31.69
CA ASP A 189 -9.44 13.38 -30.92
C ASP A 189 -8.01 13.97 -30.81
N ALA A 190 -7.03 13.48 -31.60
CA ALA A 190 -5.64 13.93 -31.50
C ALA A 190 -5.47 15.46 -31.59
N VAL A 191 -6.24 16.12 -32.46
CA VAL A 191 -6.25 17.59 -32.58
C VAL A 191 -6.85 18.24 -31.33
N ARG A 192 -7.92 17.67 -30.75
CA ARG A 192 -8.51 18.18 -29.51
C ARG A 192 -7.56 18.04 -28.32
N LEU A 193 -6.82 16.93 -28.24
CA LEU A 193 -5.78 16.75 -27.22
C LEU A 193 -4.66 17.78 -27.39
N ARG A 194 -4.22 18.04 -28.63
CA ARG A 194 -3.25 19.10 -28.92
C ARG A 194 -3.75 20.47 -28.44
N GLU A 195 -5.00 20.83 -28.76
CA GLU A 195 -5.57 22.11 -28.29
C GLU A 195 -5.69 22.17 -26.76
N PHE A 196 -5.98 21.05 -26.10
CA PHE A 196 -5.97 20.96 -24.65
C PHE A 196 -4.57 21.20 -24.06
N ILE A 197 -3.52 20.61 -24.65
CA ILE A 197 -2.13 20.84 -24.24
C ILE A 197 -1.78 22.32 -24.47
N LYS A 198 -2.06 22.87 -25.65
CA LYS A 198 -1.79 24.28 -26.01
C LYS A 198 -2.52 25.28 -25.13
N LYS A 199 -3.64 24.92 -24.52
CA LYS A 199 -4.34 25.78 -23.58
C LYS A 199 -3.48 26.08 -22.34
N TYR A 200 -2.64 25.15 -21.93
CA TYR A 200 -1.87 25.26 -20.69
C TYR A 200 -0.35 25.32 -20.90
N VAL A 201 0.18 24.72 -21.96
CA VAL A 201 1.61 24.67 -22.23
C VAL A 201 1.87 25.09 -23.67
N ARG A 202 2.51 26.26 -23.84
CA ARG A 202 2.99 26.76 -25.15
C ARG A 202 4.46 27.10 -25.14
N LYS A 203 4.95 27.65 -24.04
CA LYS A 203 6.34 28.08 -23.86
C LYS A 203 7.07 27.11 -22.93
N SER A 204 8.38 27.03 -23.10
CA SER A 204 9.24 26.28 -22.18
C SER A 204 9.43 27.01 -20.85
N ASP A 205 9.51 26.24 -19.78
CA ASP A 205 9.97 26.65 -18.46
C ASP A 205 11.48 26.38 -18.26
N LYS A 206 12.20 26.05 -19.34
CA LYS A 206 13.64 25.72 -19.34
C LYS A 206 14.01 24.56 -18.40
N GLY A 207 13.06 23.63 -18.18
CA GLY A 207 13.23 22.45 -17.34
C GLY A 207 13.12 22.69 -15.84
N GLU A 208 12.76 23.91 -15.41
CA GLU A 208 12.64 24.28 -14.00
C GLU A 208 11.57 23.44 -13.29
N LEU A 209 10.41 23.22 -13.90
CA LEU A 209 9.28 22.48 -13.35
C LEU A 209 9.61 21.00 -13.17
N LEU A 210 10.16 20.34 -14.19
CA LEU A 210 10.57 18.94 -14.03
C LEU A 210 11.62 18.79 -12.93
N TYR A 211 12.59 19.71 -12.86
CA TYR A 211 13.58 19.73 -11.80
C TYR A 211 12.94 19.94 -10.41
N GLN A 212 11.99 20.88 -10.29
CA GLN A 212 11.25 21.15 -9.06
C GLN A 212 10.35 19.99 -8.65
N ILE A 213 9.74 19.29 -9.61
CA ILE A 213 8.89 18.13 -9.33
C ILE A 213 9.74 16.96 -8.82
N GLU A 214 10.89 16.71 -9.44
CA GLU A 214 11.78 15.60 -9.08
C GLU A 214 12.57 15.86 -7.77
N ASN A 215 13.09 17.08 -7.59
CA ASN A 215 13.89 17.47 -6.42
C ASN A 215 13.08 18.20 -5.35
N GLY A 216 11.77 18.33 -5.58
CA GLY A 216 10.85 19.02 -4.69
C GLY A 216 10.79 18.36 -3.32
N ARG A 217 10.48 19.15 -2.30
CA ARG A 217 10.33 18.62 -0.95
C ARG A 217 9.11 17.69 -0.91
N ILE A 218 9.38 16.40 -0.80
CA ILE A 218 8.34 15.38 -0.62
C ILE A 218 7.69 15.59 0.75
N ARG A 219 6.36 15.72 0.75
CA ARG A 219 5.52 15.76 1.94
C ARG A 219 5.57 14.39 2.63
N PRO A 220 5.70 14.36 3.97
CA PRO A 220 5.61 13.09 4.70
C PRO A 220 4.28 12.40 4.40
N SER A 221 4.30 11.09 4.12
CA SER A 221 3.07 10.30 4.01
C SER A 221 2.20 10.52 5.24
N LYS A 222 0.92 10.85 5.05
CA LYS A 222 -0.04 10.87 6.14
C LYS A 222 -0.23 9.43 6.61
N MET A 223 -0.07 9.18 7.91
CA MET A 223 -0.36 7.87 8.47
C MET A 223 -1.87 7.71 8.59
N LEU A 224 -2.38 6.50 8.34
CA LEU A 224 -3.82 6.23 8.45
C LEU A 224 -4.38 6.63 9.82
N GLN A 225 -3.61 6.40 10.89
CA GLN A 225 -3.96 6.76 12.26
C GLN A 225 -4.29 8.26 12.39
N ASP A 226 -3.44 9.12 11.82
CA ASP A 226 -3.60 10.58 11.92
C ASP A 226 -4.72 11.11 11.01
N ALA A 227 -4.96 10.44 9.88
CA ALA A 227 -5.99 10.79 8.91
C ALA A 227 -7.40 10.32 9.31
N LEU A 228 -7.49 9.35 10.23
CA LEU A 228 -8.72 8.60 10.52
C LEU A 228 -9.95 9.50 10.77
N ALA A 229 -9.83 10.49 11.66
CA ALA A 229 -10.95 11.36 12.00
C ALA A 229 -11.40 12.23 10.82
N SER A 230 -10.44 12.70 10.01
CA SER A 230 -10.74 13.46 8.79
C SER A 230 -11.47 12.59 7.77
N MET A 231 -11.03 11.34 7.58
CA MET A 231 -11.67 10.40 6.66
C MET A 231 -13.09 10.05 7.09
N LEU A 232 -13.35 9.85 8.39
CA LEU A 232 -14.70 9.60 8.91
C LEU A 232 -15.65 10.81 8.79
N ARG A 233 -15.11 12.02 8.57
CA ARG A 233 -15.89 13.21 8.22
C ARG A 233 -16.20 13.30 6.71
N GLY A 234 -15.74 12.34 5.92
CA GLY A 234 -15.91 12.30 4.47
C GLY A 234 -14.83 13.03 3.68
N ASN A 235 -13.74 13.49 4.33
CA ASN A 235 -12.64 14.12 3.60
C ASN A 235 -11.80 13.06 2.88
N GLU A 236 -11.56 13.27 1.59
CA GLU A 236 -10.70 12.41 0.77
C GLU A 236 -9.21 12.67 1.09
N VAL A 237 -8.71 12.03 2.15
CA VAL A 237 -7.30 12.14 2.56
C VAL A 237 -6.40 11.24 1.71
N PHE A 238 -6.90 10.08 1.30
CA PHE A 238 -6.20 9.13 0.45
C PHE A 238 -7.03 8.87 -0.80
N VAL A 239 -6.41 9.08 -1.95
CA VAL A 239 -7.00 8.78 -3.25
C VAL A 239 -6.82 7.29 -3.52
N MET A 240 -7.88 6.61 -3.93
CA MET A 240 -7.80 5.18 -4.30
C MET A 240 -7.09 5.05 -5.64
N LEU A 241 -6.04 4.24 -5.70
CA LEU A 241 -5.33 3.96 -6.94
C LEU A 241 -5.68 2.56 -7.46
N ASP A 242 -5.91 2.46 -8.77
CA ASP A 242 -5.98 1.21 -9.51
C ASP A 242 -6.87 0.13 -8.85
N GLU A 243 -6.30 -0.99 -8.40
CA GLU A 243 -7.06 -2.10 -7.79
C GLU A 243 -7.81 -1.68 -6.52
N GLN A 244 -7.32 -0.65 -5.81
CA GLN A 244 -8.02 -0.12 -4.64
C GLN A 244 -9.37 0.51 -5.02
N LYS A 245 -9.43 1.21 -6.15
CA LYS A 245 -10.68 1.80 -6.66
C LYS A 245 -11.64 0.71 -7.13
N VAL A 246 -11.12 -0.33 -7.79
CA VAL A 246 -11.92 -1.50 -8.21
C VAL A 246 -12.56 -2.17 -7.00
N ALA A 247 -11.78 -2.44 -5.96
CA ALA A 247 -12.27 -3.01 -4.70
C ALA A 247 -13.31 -2.09 -4.04
N PHE A 248 -12.99 -0.80 -3.89
CA PHE A 248 -13.87 0.18 -3.26
C PHE A 248 -15.23 0.29 -3.97
N SER A 249 -15.24 0.55 -5.28
CA SER A 249 -16.48 0.72 -6.04
C SER A 249 -17.29 -0.58 -6.10
N THR A 250 -16.62 -1.74 -6.20
CA THR A 250 -17.31 -3.04 -6.18
C THR A 250 -17.95 -3.32 -4.82
N ILE A 251 -17.26 -3.07 -3.72
CA ILE A 251 -17.81 -3.29 -2.38
C ILE A 251 -19.00 -2.36 -2.15
N LYS A 252 -18.87 -1.07 -2.49
CA LYS A 252 -19.93 -0.08 -2.34
C LYS A 252 -21.19 -0.53 -3.07
N GLU A 253 -21.09 -0.83 -4.37
CA GLU A 253 -22.24 -1.30 -5.17
C GLU A 253 -22.81 -2.61 -4.62
N THR A 254 -21.95 -3.56 -4.22
CA THR A 254 -22.40 -4.87 -3.71
C THR A 254 -23.21 -4.70 -2.43
N VAL A 255 -22.82 -3.79 -1.53
CA VAL A 255 -23.59 -3.49 -0.30
C VAL A 255 -24.96 -2.91 -0.66
N GLU A 256 -25.02 -1.95 -1.58
CA GLU A 256 -26.29 -1.33 -2.00
C GLU A 256 -27.24 -2.39 -2.63
N LYS A 257 -26.69 -3.26 -3.48
CA LYS A 257 -27.43 -4.38 -4.08
C LYS A 257 -27.89 -5.41 -3.04
N ALA A 258 -27.00 -5.82 -2.14
CA ALA A 258 -27.25 -6.83 -1.12
C ALA A 258 -28.39 -6.41 -0.18
N VAL A 259 -28.36 -5.15 0.29
CA VAL A 259 -29.40 -4.60 1.17
C VAL A 259 -30.74 -4.54 0.44
N LYS A 260 -30.76 -4.10 -0.82
CA LYS A 260 -31.97 -4.00 -1.63
C LYS A 260 -32.61 -5.37 -1.89
N ASN A 261 -31.80 -6.36 -2.26
CA ASN A 261 -32.30 -7.67 -2.70
C ASN A 261 -32.35 -8.71 -1.58
N ARG A 262 -31.82 -8.39 -0.38
CA ARG A 262 -31.60 -9.33 0.73
C ARG A 262 -30.75 -10.54 0.32
N GLU A 263 -29.75 -10.29 -0.51
CA GLU A 263 -28.79 -11.28 -0.99
C GLU A 263 -27.50 -11.23 -0.16
N LYS A 264 -26.85 -12.38 0.00
CA LYS A 264 -25.68 -12.53 0.86
C LYS A 264 -24.39 -12.65 0.04
N TYR A 265 -23.41 -11.80 0.31
CA TYR A 265 -22.14 -11.74 -0.43
C TYR A 265 -20.93 -11.85 0.48
N THR A 266 -19.90 -12.56 0.01
CA THR A 266 -18.58 -12.60 0.62
C THR A 266 -17.56 -12.08 -0.38
N ILE A 267 -16.85 -11.02 -0.03
CA ILE A 267 -15.85 -10.39 -0.90
C ILE A 267 -14.46 -10.65 -0.30
N ILE A 268 -13.52 -11.10 -1.11
CA ILE A 268 -12.13 -11.37 -0.68
C ILE A 268 -11.20 -10.39 -1.38
N ILE A 269 -10.54 -9.53 -0.59
CA ILE A 269 -9.54 -8.58 -1.05
C ILE A 269 -8.18 -9.03 -0.51
N GLU A 270 -7.29 -9.46 -1.40
CA GLU A 270 -5.94 -9.91 -1.05
C GLU A 270 -4.94 -8.77 -1.20
N GLY A 271 -3.92 -8.70 -0.34
CA GLY A 271 -2.83 -7.74 -0.57
C GLY A 271 -1.76 -7.81 0.50
N GLY A 272 -0.53 -7.50 0.13
CA GLY A 272 0.62 -7.50 1.04
C GLY A 272 0.60 -6.41 2.13
N PRO A 273 1.62 -6.31 2.99
CA PRO A 273 1.77 -5.20 3.92
C PRO A 273 1.84 -3.88 3.15
N GLY A 274 1.11 -2.86 3.59
CA GLY A 274 1.20 -1.51 3.00
C GLY A 274 0.47 -1.29 1.67
N THR A 275 -0.31 -2.27 1.19
CA THR A 275 -1.10 -2.12 -0.06
C THR A 275 -2.41 -1.36 0.09
N GLY A 276 -2.68 -0.78 1.27
CA GLY A 276 -3.84 0.08 1.53
C GLY A 276 -5.16 -0.63 1.88
N LYS A 277 -5.14 -1.92 2.26
CA LYS A 277 -6.32 -2.66 2.74
C LYS A 277 -7.14 -1.89 3.79
N SER A 278 -6.49 -1.44 4.86
CA SER A 278 -7.13 -0.66 5.93
C SER A 278 -7.62 0.71 5.44
N VAL A 279 -6.94 1.32 4.46
CA VAL A 279 -7.36 2.60 3.84
C VAL A 279 -8.69 2.41 3.10
N ILE A 280 -8.84 1.31 2.34
CA ILE A 280 -10.09 0.95 1.68
C ILE A 280 -11.20 0.75 2.72
N ALA A 281 -10.94 -0.03 3.76
CA ALA A 281 -11.93 -0.31 4.81
C ALA A 281 -12.42 0.97 5.51
N ILE A 282 -11.53 1.90 5.87
CA ILE A 282 -11.94 3.16 6.53
C ILE A 282 -12.70 4.09 5.59
N ASN A 283 -12.30 4.20 4.33
CA ASN A 283 -13.05 5.00 3.35
C ASN A 283 -14.46 4.42 3.14
N LEU A 284 -14.60 3.09 3.06
CA LEU A 284 -15.89 2.42 2.96
C LEU A 284 -16.77 2.68 4.18
N LEU A 285 -16.19 2.71 5.38
CA LEU A 285 -16.94 3.03 6.59
C LEU A 285 -17.58 4.42 6.53
N SER A 286 -16.89 5.40 5.92
CA SER A 286 -17.45 6.74 5.66
C SER A 286 -18.49 6.73 4.53
N ALA A 287 -18.15 6.12 3.39
CA ALA A 287 -18.98 6.09 2.19
C ALA A 287 -20.30 5.31 2.37
N LEU A 288 -20.31 4.35 3.29
CA LEU A 288 -21.46 3.50 3.63
C LEU A 288 -22.07 3.88 4.98
N SER A 289 -21.82 5.08 5.49
CA SER A 289 -22.34 5.57 6.79
C SER A 289 -23.87 5.56 6.93
N LYS A 290 -24.62 5.48 5.81
CA LYS A 290 -26.08 5.29 5.80
C LYS A 290 -26.54 3.85 6.10
N TYR A 291 -25.62 2.88 6.09
CA TYR A 291 -25.86 1.46 6.36
C TYR A 291 -25.27 1.05 7.72
N ASN A 292 -25.73 -0.07 8.27
CA ASN A 292 -25.14 -0.68 9.46
C ASN A 292 -23.82 -1.38 9.11
N VAL A 293 -22.72 -0.60 9.10
CA VAL A 293 -21.38 -1.07 8.74
C VAL A 293 -20.45 -1.03 9.94
N ASN A 294 -19.69 -2.11 10.16
CA ASN A 294 -18.70 -2.17 11.21
C ASN A 294 -17.34 -2.56 10.65
N TYR A 295 -16.31 -1.87 11.13
CA TYR A 295 -14.93 -2.29 10.97
C TYR A 295 -14.59 -3.35 12.04
N VAL A 296 -14.13 -4.51 11.60
CA VAL A 296 -13.84 -5.65 12.45
C VAL A 296 -12.36 -5.98 12.38
N THR A 297 -11.71 -6.12 13.53
CA THR A 297 -10.35 -6.64 13.61
C THR A 297 -10.17 -7.48 14.87
N LYS A 298 -9.39 -8.57 14.77
CA LYS A 298 -8.96 -9.34 15.95
C LYS A 298 -7.95 -8.56 16.78
N ASN A 299 -7.07 -7.78 16.15
CA ASN A 299 -5.98 -7.14 16.87
C ASN A 299 -6.50 -5.94 17.68
N ALA A 300 -6.25 -5.96 18.99
CA ALA A 300 -6.66 -4.88 19.87
C ALA A 300 -5.80 -3.61 19.69
N ALA A 301 -4.54 -3.74 19.30
CA ALA A 301 -3.61 -2.61 19.19
C ALA A 301 -4.09 -1.51 18.23
N PRO A 302 -4.36 -1.79 16.93
CA PRO A 302 -4.87 -0.77 16.01
C PRO A 302 -6.22 -0.22 16.47
N ARG A 303 -7.12 -1.07 16.95
CA ARG A 303 -8.43 -0.65 17.47
C ARG A 303 -8.32 0.33 18.64
N ASN A 304 -7.43 0.08 19.59
CA ASN A 304 -7.22 0.92 20.76
C ASN A 304 -6.59 2.27 20.38
N VAL A 305 -5.65 2.28 19.42
CA VAL A 305 -5.06 3.50 18.87
C VAL A 305 -6.12 4.34 18.15
N TYR A 306 -6.88 3.75 17.24
CA TYR A 306 -7.99 4.43 16.54
C TYR A 306 -9.00 5.00 17.52
N PHE A 307 -9.37 4.22 18.53
CA PHE A 307 -10.25 4.67 19.60
C PHE A 307 -9.69 5.89 20.33
N SER A 308 -8.42 5.86 20.75
CA SER A 308 -7.76 6.98 21.45
C SER A 308 -7.74 8.25 20.60
N LEU A 309 -7.44 8.13 19.30
CA LEU A 309 -7.38 9.25 18.37
C LEU A 309 -8.77 9.86 18.12
N LEU A 310 -9.79 9.04 17.87
CA LEU A 310 -11.16 9.51 17.69
C LEU A 310 -11.74 10.14 18.96
N ARG A 311 -11.33 9.68 20.14
CA ARG A 311 -11.70 10.30 21.42
C ARG A 311 -11.10 11.69 21.58
N LYS A 312 -9.85 11.91 21.13
CA LYS A 312 -9.22 13.24 21.09
C LYS A 312 -9.98 14.19 20.16
N GLU A 313 -10.53 13.66 19.07
CA GLU A 313 -11.39 14.37 18.10
C GLU A 313 -12.86 14.49 18.55
N LYS A 314 -13.13 14.30 19.85
CA LYS A 314 -14.44 14.49 20.49
C LYS A 314 -15.57 13.56 20.02
N TYR A 315 -15.26 12.42 19.38
CA TYR A 315 -16.28 11.42 19.08
C TYR A 315 -16.84 10.77 20.35
N ARG A 316 -18.16 10.49 20.34
CA ARG A 316 -18.84 9.81 21.46
C ARG A 316 -18.33 8.38 21.61
N LEU A 317 -18.16 7.96 22.86
CA LEU A 317 -17.62 6.65 23.21
C LEU A 317 -18.43 5.50 22.60
N GLY A 318 -19.76 5.58 22.69
CA GLY A 318 -20.68 4.57 22.15
C GLY A 318 -20.50 4.40 20.64
N PHE A 319 -20.48 5.53 19.91
CA PHE A 319 -20.31 5.55 18.45
C PHE A 319 -19.01 4.87 18.00
N VAL A 320 -17.88 5.16 18.63
CA VAL A 320 -16.60 4.54 18.25
C VAL A 320 -16.58 3.04 18.56
N LYS A 321 -17.15 2.62 19.70
CA LYS A 321 -17.27 1.18 20.04
C LYS A 321 -18.21 0.43 19.10
N GLU A 322 -19.21 1.13 18.58
CA GLU A 322 -20.12 0.58 17.59
C GLU A 322 -19.41 0.41 16.25
N LEU A 323 -18.70 1.44 15.76
CA LEU A 323 -17.95 1.36 14.50
C LEU A 323 -16.85 0.31 14.50
N PHE A 324 -16.08 0.17 15.59
CA PHE A 324 -14.90 -0.70 15.66
C PHE A 324 -15.12 -1.88 16.61
N LYS A 325 -15.30 -3.07 16.05
CA LYS A 325 -15.61 -4.30 16.81
C LYS A 325 -14.47 -5.32 16.80
N SER A 326 -14.46 -6.16 17.83
CA SER A 326 -13.61 -7.35 17.89
C SER A 326 -14.26 -8.48 17.09
N SER A 327 -13.46 -9.29 16.40
CA SER A 327 -13.99 -10.46 15.67
C SER A 327 -14.70 -11.47 16.59
N GLY A 328 -14.36 -11.52 17.88
CA GLY A 328 -15.02 -12.40 18.85
C GLY A 328 -16.40 -11.92 19.31
N SER A 329 -16.85 -10.73 18.89
CA SER A 329 -18.15 -10.15 19.31
C SER A 329 -19.35 -10.64 18.50
N PHE A 330 -19.15 -11.55 17.55
CA PHE A 330 -20.17 -11.97 16.58
C PHE A 330 -20.66 -13.41 16.77
N CYS A 331 -20.23 -14.11 17.84
CA CYS A 331 -20.61 -15.50 18.09
C CYS A 331 -22.12 -15.68 18.22
N ASP A 332 -22.76 -14.76 18.95
CA ASP A 332 -24.19 -14.76 19.24
C ASP A 332 -24.96 -13.75 18.36
N ALA A 333 -24.36 -13.31 17.25
CA ALA A 333 -25.02 -12.34 16.38
C ALA A 333 -26.11 -13.02 15.55
N GLU A 334 -27.31 -12.41 15.56
CA GLU A 334 -28.42 -12.85 14.72
C GLU A 334 -28.01 -12.81 13.22
N PRO A 335 -28.46 -13.79 12.41
CA PRO A 335 -28.15 -13.83 10.99
C PRO A 335 -28.54 -12.54 10.27
N ASN A 336 -27.63 -12.00 9.46
CA ASN A 336 -27.85 -10.78 8.67
C ASN A 336 -28.28 -9.55 9.48
N SER A 337 -27.88 -9.45 10.76
CA SER A 337 -28.11 -8.28 11.62
C SER A 337 -27.29 -7.06 11.21
N PHE A 338 -26.26 -7.24 10.37
CA PHE A 338 -25.42 -6.17 9.82
C PHE A 338 -25.56 -6.09 8.30
N ASP A 339 -25.54 -4.87 7.75
CA ASP A 339 -25.55 -4.68 6.29
C ASP A 339 -24.17 -5.04 5.71
N CYS A 340 -23.10 -4.62 6.37
CA CYS A 340 -21.74 -4.91 5.94
C CYS A 340 -20.76 -5.05 7.12
N LEU A 341 -19.90 -6.06 7.08
CA LEU A 341 -18.73 -6.18 7.94
C LEU A 341 -17.46 -6.02 7.10
N LEU A 342 -16.60 -5.10 7.52
CA LEU A 342 -15.29 -4.85 6.92
C LEU A 342 -14.23 -5.50 7.82
N ILE A 343 -13.82 -6.71 7.47
CA ILE A 343 -12.95 -7.56 8.29
C ILE A 343 -11.49 -7.35 7.89
N ASP A 344 -10.78 -6.58 8.69
CA ASP A 344 -9.36 -6.28 8.48
C ASP A 344 -8.44 -7.28 9.20
N GLU A 345 -7.27 -7.52 8.63
CA GLU A 345 -6.30 -8.55 9.05
C GLU A 345 -6.97 -9.94 9.18
N ALA A 346 -7.79 -10.32 8.19
CA ALA A 346 -8.62 -11.53 8.22
C ALA A 346 -7.80 -12.83 8.37
N HIS A 347 -6.54 -12.84 7.95
CA HIS A 347 -5.59 -13.94 8.19
C HIS A 347 -5.44 -14.25 9.69
N ARG A 348 -5.69 -13.28 10.57
CA ARG A 348 -5.59 -13.44 12.02
C ARG A 348 -6.79 -14.16 12.64
N LEU A 349 -7.90 -14.38 11.94
CA LEU A 349 -9.10 -14.96 12.54
C LEU A 349 -8.84 -16.37 13.11
N ASN A 350 -9.52 -16.70 14.21
CA ASN A 350 -9.38 -17.96 14.93
C ASN A 350 -10.52 -18.94 14.65
N GLU A 351 -10.25 -20.23 14.86
CA GLU A 351 -11.27 -21.28 14.83
C GLU A 351 -12.25 -21.16 15.98
N LYS A 352 -11.80 -20.88 17.22
CA LYS A 352 -12.74 -20.70 18.33
C LYS A 352 -12.90 -19.23 18.71
N SER A 353 -14.09 -18.86 19.14
CA SER A 353 -14.50 -17.48 19.46
C SER A 353 -15.36 -17.41 20.73
N GLY A 354 -15.68 -16.19 21.18
CA GLY A 354 -16.51 -15.92 22.35
C GLY A 354 -15.76 -15.93 23.69
N LEU A 355 -16.39 -15.36 24.74
CA LEU A 355 -15.96 -15.63 26.11
C LEU A 355 -16.05 -17.15 26.35
N PHE A 356 -15.00 -17.76 26.89
CA PHE A 356 -14.94 -19.21 27.19
C PHE A 356 -14.89 -20.18 25.98
N TYR A 357 -14.57 -19.73 24.76
CA TYR A 357 -14.43 -20.60 23.56
C TYR A 357 -15.74 -21.29 23.11
N GLN A 358 -16.89 -20.62 23.28
CA GLN A 358 -18.21 -21.15 22.90
C GLN A 358 -18.52 -21.04 21.41
N GLY A 359 -17.85 -20.14 20.68
CA GLY A 359 -18.05 -19.97 19.24
C GLY A 359 -17.28 -21.00 18.40
N GLU A 360 -17.87 -21.35 17.26
CA GLU A 360 -17.45 -22.47 16.41
C GLU A 360 -16.39 -22.10 15.38
N ASN A 361 -16.49 -20.89 14.80
CA ASN A 361 -15.58 -20.38 13.77
C ASN A 361 -15.81 -18.89 13.51
N GLN A 362 -14.79 -18.05 13.72
CA GLN A 362 -14.94 -16.60 13.52
C GLN A 362 -15.34 -16.24 12.08
N ILE A 363 -14.83 -16.95 11.08
CA ILE A 363 -15.19 -16.70 9.68
C ILE A 363 -16.66 -17.02 9.45
N LYS A 364 -17.13 -18.18 9.95
CA LYS A 364 -18.55 -18.57 9.89
C LYS A 364 -19.44 -17.53 10.54
N GLU A 365 -19.10 -17.10 11.74
CA GLU A 365 -19.88 -16.15 12.55
C GLU A 365 -19.97 -14.78 11.87
N LEU A 366 -18.86 -14.28 11.33
CA LEU A 366 -18.82 -13.01 10.61
C LEU A 366 -19.65 -13.08 9.33
N ILE A 367 -19.51 -14.15 8.54
CA ILE A 367 -20.36 -14.35 7.35
C ILE A 367 -21.82 -14.46 7.78
N ASN A 368 -22.15 -15.24 8.80
CA ASN A 368 -23.52 -15.41 9.28
C ASN A 368 -24.17 -14.08 9.68
N ALA A 369 -23.46 -13.25 10.43
CA ALA A 369 -23.96 -12.00 10.99
C ALA A 369 -24.30 -10.92 9.95
N ALA A 370 -23.74 -10.98 8.74
CA ALA A 370 -23.84 -9.89 7.77
C ALA A 370 -24.47 -10.29 6.42
N LEU A 371 -25.09 -9.32 5.74
CA LEU A 371 -25.44 -9.45 4.32
C LEU A 371 -24.19 -9.42 3.45
N VAL A 372 -23.25 -8.50 3.72
CA VAL A 372 -21.96 -8.44 3.02
C VAL A 372 -20.81 -8.61 4.00
N SER A 373 -19.94 -9.58 3.76
CA SER A 373 -18.69 -9.77 4.52
C SER A 373 -17.49 -9.52 3.61
N VAL A 374 -16.69 -8.50 3.93
CA VAL A 374 -15.50 -8.14 3.16
C VAL A 374 -14.25 -8.52 3.93
N PHE A 375 -13.52 -9.52 3.46
CA PHE A 375 -12.29 -9.99 4.07
C PHE A 375 -11.07 -9.36 3.40
N PHE A 376 -10.35 -8.54 4.15
CA PHE A 376 -9.03 -8.04 3.78
C PHE A 376 -7.95 -8.98 4.34
N ILE A 377 -7.25 -9.70 3.46
CA ILE A 377 -6.39 -10.82 3.86
C ILE A 377 -4.97 -10.74 3.30
N ASP A 378 -4.02 -11.20 4.11
CA ASP A 378 -2.62 -11.44 3.73
C ASP A 378 -2.12 -12.73 4.39
N GLU A 379 -2.14 -13.85 3.67
CA GLU A 379 -1.69 -15.14 4.22
C GLU A 379 -0.18 -15.17 4.53
N ASP A 380 0.62 -14.26 3.98
CA ASP A 380 2.04 -14.11 4.31
C ASP A 380 2.26 -13.38 5.65
N GLN A 381 1.19 -12.88 6.28
CA GLN A 381 1.22 -12.27 7.61
C GLN A 381 0.63 -13.17 8.72
N ILE A 382 0.48 -14.48 8.45
CA ILE A 382 0.16 -15.46 9.48
C ILE A 382 1.35 -15.58 10.44
N VAL A 383 1.13 -15.24 11.71
CA VAL A 383 2.18 -15.19 12.75
C VAL A 383 1.83 -15.98 14.02
N THR A 384 0.73 -16.73 14.06
CA THR A 384 0.49 -17.76 15.08
C THR A 384 -0.18 -18.99 14.49
N ALA A 385 0.09 -20.15 15.06
CA ALA A 385 -0.54 -21.42 14.69
C ALA A 385 -2.06 -21.47 14.93
N LYS A 386 -2.61 -20.52 15.71
CA LYS A 386 -4.06 -20.40 15.93
C LYS A 386 -4.77 -19.58 14.85
N ASP A 387 -4.03 -18.85 14.03
CA ASP A 387 -4.57 -18.10 12.91
C ASP A 387 -5.02 -19.09 11.83
N ILE A 388 -6.34 -19.19 11.60
CA ILE A 388 -6.93 -20.07 10.56
C ILE A 388 -7.37 -19.29 9.32
N GLY A 389 -7.31 -17.96 9.38
CA GLY A 389 -7.73 -17.09 8.30
C GLY A 389 -6.96 -17.40 7.03
N SER A 390 -7.67 -17.95 6.05
CA SER A 390 -7.14 -18.26 4.72
C SER A 390 -8.25 -18.06 3.70
N VAL A 391 -7.88 -17.77 2.46
CA VAL A 391 -8.81 -17.68 1.33
C VAL A 391 -9.59 -18.98 1.20
N ARG A 392 -8.92 -20.12 1.44
CA ARG A 392 -9.54 -21.45 1.46
C ARG A 392 -10.63 -21.59 2.52
N GLU A 393 -10.36 -21.21 3.77
CA GLU A 393 -11.35 -21.30 4.84
C GLU A 393 -12.51 -20.32 4.64
N ILE A 394 -12.24 -19.11 4.12
CA ILE A 394 -13.29 -18.15 3.75
C ILE A 394 -14.22 -18.76 2.71
N ARG A 395 -13.69 -19.25 1.58
CA ARG A 395 -14.49 -19.91 0.52
C ARG A 395 -15.32 -21.08 1.04
N LYS A 396 -14.76 -21.87 1.96
CA LYS A 396 -15.46 -23.01 2.58
C LYS A 396 -16.72 -22.53 3.32
N TRP A 397 -16.60 -21.54 4.20
CA TRP A 397 -17.74 -21.02 4.96
C TRP A 397 -18.72 -20.22 4.11
N THR A 398 -18.22 -19.48 3.10
CA THR A 398 -19.06 -18.80 2.10
C THR A 398 -20.01 -19.78 1.41
N ARG A 399 -19.51 -20.94 0.97
CA ARG A 399 -20.35 -21.99 0.35
C ARG A 399 -21.35 -22.58 1.34
N GLN A 400 -20.91 -22.88 2.57
CA GLN A 400 -21.79 -23.47 3.58
C GLN A 400 -22.93 -22.53 4.00
N LEU A 401 -22.73 -21.22 3.91
CA LEU A 401 -23.71 -20.20 4.27
C LEU A 401 -24.46 -19.61 3.06
N ASN A 402 -24.37 -20.26 1.89
CA ASN A 402 -25.04 -19.83 0.65
C ASN A 402 -24.77 -18.37 0.29
N SER A 403 -23.55 -17.91 0.50
CA SER A 403 -23.12 -16.55 0.15
C SER A 403 -22.41 -16.56 -1.21
N THR A 404 -22.73 -15.59 -2.06
CA THR A 404 -22.05 -15.40 -3.35
C THR A 404 -20.64 -14.86 -3.12
N VAL A 405 -19.62 -15.55 -3.63
CA VAL A 405 -18.22 -15.12 -3.51
C VAL A 405 -17.87 -14.12 -4.61
N ILE A 406 -17.18 -13.03 -4.25
CA ILE A 406 -16.55 -12.09 -5.17
C ILE A 406 -15.05 -12.08 -4.86
N GLU A 407 -14.27 -12.54 -5.84
CA GLU A 407 -12.81 -12.65 -5.79
C GLU A 407 -12.26 -12.72 -7.23
N GLY A 408 -10.95 -12.55 -7.41
CA GLY A 408 -10.35 -12.40 -8.73
C GLY A 408 -9.04 -11.61 -8.70
N GLU A 409 -8.35 -11.58 -9.84
CA GLU A 409 -7.08 -10.87 -9.98
C GLU A 409 -7.21 -9.35 -9.77
N GLU A 410 -8.38 -8.79 -10.09
CA GLU A 410 -8.70 -7.38 -9.90
C GLU A 410 -8.93 -6.98 -8.43
N TYR A 411 -9.06 -7.97 -7.54
CA TYR A 411 -9.20 -7.76 -6.08
C TYR A 411 -7.89 -8.06 -5.32
N LYS A 412 -6.80 -8.28 -6.05
CA LYS A 412 -5.45 -8.40 -5.48
C LYS A 412 -4.76 -7.04 -5.53
N LEU A 413 -4.59 -6.41 -4.37
CA LEU A 413 -3.91 -5.13 -4.22
C LEU A 413 -2.40 -5.33 -4.37
N LYS A 414 -1.84 -4.84 -5.49
CA LYS A 414 -0.42 -5.02 -5.83
C LYS A 414 0.45 -3.83 -5.39
N SER A 415 -0.11 -2.63 -5.51
CA SER A 415 0.57 -1.35 -5.27
C SER A 415 1.07 -1.23 -3.82
N GLN A 416 2.36 -1.01 -3.64
CA GLN A 416 2.96 -0.78 -2.32
C GLN A 416 3.04 0.73 -2.01
N PHE A 417 2.54 1.12 -0.84
CA PHE A 417 2.59 2.51 -0.34
C PHE A 417 3.48 2.65 0.91
N ARG A 418 3.87 1.53 1.53
CA ARG A 418 4.81 1.53 2.66
C ARG A 418 6.24 1.40 2.15
N CYS A 419 7.22 1.69 3.02
CA CYS A 419 8.63 1.64 2.69
C CYS A 419 8.98 2.54 1.50
N GLN A 420 8.42 3.76 1.48
CA GLN A 420 8.52 4.72 0.36
C GLN A 420 8.06 4.16 -0.99
N GLY A 421 7.14 3.19 -0.99
CA GLY A 421 6.67 2.52 -2.21
C GLY A 421 7.70 1.58 -2.83
N SER A 422 8.78 1.25 -2.11
CA SER A 422 9.86 0.41 -2.62
C SER A 422 9.44 -1.05 -2.71
N GLU A 423 9.06 -1.49 -3.92
CA GLU A 423 8.89 -2.90 -4.25
C GLU A 423 10.21 -3.67 -4.10
N GLY A 424 11.34 -3.02 -4.44
CA GLY A 424 12.68 -3.57 -4.29
C GLY A 424 13.01 -3.95 -2.84
N TYR A 425 12.65 -3.11 -1.86
CA TYR A 425 12.85 -3.44 -0.44
C TYR A 425 11.98 -4.62 0.01
N ILE A 426 10.74 -4.73 -0.46
CA ILE A 426 9.88 -5.89 -0.13
C ILE A 426 10.42 -7.17 -0.76
N ALA A 427 10.86 -7.09 -2.02
CA ALA A 427 11.52 -8.18 -2.71
C ALA A 427 12.81 -8.58 -1.99
N PHE A 428 13.59 -7.61 -1.51
CA PHE A 428 14.78 -7.82 -0.69
C PHE A 428 14.42 -8.62 0.56
N LEU A 429 13.41 -8.18 1.34
CA LEU A 429 12.96 -8.87 2.54
C LEU A 429 12.55 -10.31 2.26
N ASP A 430 11.81 -10.56 1.17
CA ASP A 430 11.41 -11.91 0.80
C ASP A 430 12.60 -12.82 0.48
N HIS A 431 13.60 -12.28 -0.23
CA HIS A 431 14.83 -12.98 -0.57
C HIS A 431 15.69 -13.24 0.68
N ILE A 432 16.00 -12.20 1.47
CA ILE A 432 16.86 -12.32 2.65
C ILE A 432 16.24 -13.13 3.77
N LEU A 433 14.91 -13.23 3.84
CA LEU A 433 14.23 -14.09 4.79
C LEU A 433 13.95 -15.47 4.21
N GLY A 434 14.35 -15.78 2.97
CA GLY A 434 14.12 -17.08 2.34
C GLY A 434 12.64 -17.47 2.25
N ILE A 435 11.75 -16.47 2.08
CA ILE A 435 10.30 -16.67 1.96
C ILE A 435 9.95 -17.06 0.53
N ARG A 436 10.52 -16.34 -0.44
CA ARG A 436 10.44 -16.63 -1.87
C ARG A 436 11.67 -16.08 -2.57
N GLU A 437 12.06 -16.72 -3.66
CA GLU A 437 13.03 -16.13 -4.57
C GLU A 437 12.37 -14.96 -5.29
N THR A 438 13.05 -13.82 -5.30
CA THR A 438 12.61 -12.60 -5.96
C THR A 438 13.70 -12.11 -6.88
N ALA A 439 13.29 -11.59 -8.04
CA ALA A 439 14.14 -10.77 -8.88
C ALA A 439 14.02 -9.30 -8.42
N ASN A 440 14.97 -8.46 -8.83
CA ASN A 440 14.84 -6.99 -8.79
C ASN A 440 14.68 -6.39 -7.38
N TYR A 441 15.59 -6.70 -6.47
CA TYR A 441 15.67 -6.11 -5.13
C TYR A 441 16.80 -5.09 -4.96
N GLU A 442 17.36 -4.59 -6.07
CA GLU A 442 18.46 -3.62 -6.10
C GLU A 442 17.93 -2.18 -6.12
N GLY A 443 18.72 -1.21 -5.66
CA GLY A 443 18.44 0.23 -5.81
C GLY A 443 17.45 0.83 -4.80
N PHE A 444 16.88 0.05 -3.87
CA PHE A 444 15.96 0.58 -2.86
C PHE A 444 16.63 1.52 -1.86
N GLU A 445 17.95 1.46 -1.73
CA GLU A 445 18.74 2.26 -0.79
C GLU A 445 18.67 3.76 -1.09
N GLN A 446 18.39 4.12 -2.35
CA GLN A 446 18.22 5.51 -2.77
C GLN A 446 16.92 6.12 -2.21
N VAL A 447 15.94 5.29 -1.84
CA VAL A 447 14.60 5.71 -1.42
C VAL A 447 14.23 5.31 0.00
N TYR A 448 14.89 4.30 0.58
CA TYR A 448 14.57 3.76 1.91
C TYR A 448 15.80 3.61 2.82
N ASP A 449 15.76 4.22 4.01
CA ASP A 449 16.88 4.24 4.95
C ASP A 449 16.97 2.93 5.76
N PHE A 450 17.60 1.92 5.15
CA PHE A 450 17.89 0.63 5.78
C PHE A 450 19.30 0.58 6.35
N ARG A 451 19.47 0.13 7.60
CA ARG A 451 20.80 0.03 8.24
C ARG A 451 20.90 -1.18 9.15
N VAL A 452 22.06 -1.83 9.15
CA VAL A 452 22.38 -2.93 10.05
C VAL A 452 23.46 -2.48 11.03
N PHE A 453 23.17 -2.52 12.33
CA PHE A 453 24.05 -2.07 13.40
C PHE A 453 24.74 -3.25 14.09
N ASP A 454 26.01 -3.08 14.45
CA ASP A 454 26.75 -4.06 15.26
C ASP A 454 26.45 -3.97 16.76
N CYS A 455 25.95 -2.81 17.20
CA CYS A 455 25.65 -2.49 18.59
C CYS A 455 24.18 -2.09 18.75
N PRO A 456 23.41 -2.76 19.62
CA PRO A 456 21.99 -2.47 19.80
C PRO A 456 21.75 -1.10 20.47
N ASN A 457 22.69 -0.61 21.29
CA ASN A 457 22.62 0.75 21.85
C ASN A 457 22.84 1.82 20.77
N ALA A 458 23.75 1.60 19.82
CA ALA A 458 23.94 2.52 18.69
C ALA A 458 22.68 2.60 17.82
N MET A 459 22.03 1.45 17.57
CA MET A 459 20.73 1.41 16.89
C MET A 459 19.67 2.22 17.67
N ARG A 460 19.60 2.04 19.00
CA ARG A 460 18.65 2.77 19.87
C ARG A 460 18.85 4.28 19.79
N GLU A 461 20.08 4.78 19.90
CA GLU A 461 20.36 6.22 19.84
C GLU A 461 20.06 6.82 18.47
N ALA A 462 20.43 6.12 17.39
CA ALA A 462 20.06 6.54 16.03
C ALA A 462 18.53 6.62 15.86
N LEU A 463 17.79 5.65 16.40
CA LEU A 463 16.34 5.65 16.39
C LEU A 463 15.73 6.74 17.28
N ARG A 464 16.37 7.06 18.42
CA ARG A 464 15.92 8.12 19.35
C ARG A 464 15.96 9.48 18.66
N ALA A 465 17.02 9.75 17.90
CA ALA A 465 17.12 10.97 17.10
C ALA A 465 15.96 11.11 16.10
N LYS A 466 15.55 10.01 15.46
CA LYS A 466 14.35 10.00 14.59
C LYS A 466 13.06 10.18 15.39
N ASN A 467 12.95 9.57 16.56
CA ASN A 467 11.75 9.70 17.41
C ASN A 467 11.54 11.12 17.93
N MET A 468 12.61 11.86 18.23
CA MET A 468 12.53 13.24 18.73
C MET A 468 11.90 14.22 17.72
N ILE A 469 11.86 13.87 16.43
CA ILE A 469 11.27 14.72 15.39
C ILE A 469 9.74 14.80 15.54
N ASN A 470 9.07 13.68 15.76
CA ASN A 470 7.60 13.61 15.71
C ASN A 470 6.97 12.43 16.49
N ASN A 471 7.73 11.74 17.34
CA ASN A 471 7.32 10.58 18.13
C ASN A 471 6.86 9.36 17.30
N LYS A 472 7.35 9.21 16.06
CA LYS A 472 6.97 8.11 15.14
C LYS A 472 8.04 7.05 14.94
N ALA A 473 8.90 6.81 15.93
CA ALA A 473 9.87 5.72 15.85
C ALA A 473 9.80 4.79 17.07
N ARG A 474 9.85 3.47 16.84
CA ARG A 474 9.75 2.47 17.92
C ARG A 474 10.71 1.29 17.70
N MET A 475 11.19 0.72 18.80
CA MET A 475 11.90 -0.56 18.77
C MET A 475 10.91 -1.72 18.86
N VAL A 476 11.16 -2.77 18.10
CA VAL A 476 10.41 -4.02 18.11
C VAL A 476 11.34 -5.23 18.05
N ALA A 477 10.87 -6.38 18.50
CA ALA A 477 11.65 -7.61 18.48
C ALA A 477 10.79 -8.86 18.18
N GLY A 478 11.46 -9.91 17.70
CA GLY A 478 10.87 -11.26 17.65
C GLY A 478 10.71 -11.88 19.04
N TYR A 479 9.99 -13.00 19.13
CA TYR A 479 9.66 -13.65 20.40
C TYR A 479 10.79 -14.53 20.98
N CYS A 480 12.00 -13.97 21.14
CA CYS A 480 13.14 -14.67 21.74
C CYS A 480 13.30 -14.44 23.24
N TYR A 481 12.57 -13.48 23.83
CA TYR A 481 12.84 -13.00 25.19
C TYR A 481 11.62 -13.18 26.11
N ASP A 482 11.83 -13.75 27.29
CA ASP A 482 10.76 -13.98 28.26
C ASP A 482 10.28 -12.66 28.89
N TRP A 483 8.96 -12.55 29.06
CA TRP A 483 8.35 -11.32 29.61
C TRP A 483 8.25 -11.36 31.14
N VAL A 484 9.41 -11.27 31.79
CA VAL A 484 9.55 -11.29 33.25
C VAL A 484 8.89 -10.08 33.94
N THR A 485 8.84 -8.93 33.28
CA THR A 485 8.27 -7.68 33.84
C THR A 485 6.75 -7.58 33.71
N LYS A 486 6.08 -8.52 33.03
CA LYS A 486 4.65 -8.46 32.68
C LYS A 486 3.73 -8.11 33.85
N ASN A 487 3.96 -8.72 35.01
CA ASN A 487 3.15 -8.54 36.22
C ASN A 487 3.77 -7.54 37.20
N ASN A 488 5.01 -7.10 36.97
CA ASN A 488 5.67 -6.11 37.80
C ASN A 488 6.51 -5.13 36.95
N PRO A 489 5.87 -4.21 36.21
CA PRO A 489 6.55 -3.27 35.31
C PRO A 489 7.61 -2.39 35.98
N LYS A 490 7.44 -2.12 37.29
CA LYS A 490 8.32 -1.26 38.09
C LYS A 490 9.54 -1.99 38.66
N ALA A 491 9.61 -3.32 38.55
CA ALA A 491 10.75 -4.08 39.05
C ALA A 491 12.05 -3.68 38.34
N ASP A 492 13.17 -3.72 39.07
CA ASP A 492 14.51 -3.46 38.53
C ASP A 492 15.10 -4.72 37.86
N VAL A 493 14.32 -5.29 36.94
CA VAL A 493 14.69 -6.41 36.07
C VAL A 493 14.32 -6.05 34.64
N TYR A 494 14.97 -6.68 33.67
CA TYR A 494 14.76 -6.39 32.25
C TYR A 494 14.33 -7.66 31.52
N ASP A 495 13.53 -7.49 30.47
CA ASP A 495 13.05 -8.61 29.66
C ASP A 495 14.07 -8.99 28.58
N ILE A 496 14.75 -7.98 28.03
CA ILE A 496 15.70 -8.11 26.94
C ILE A 496 17.04 -7.60 27.44
N GLU A 497 17.99 -8.52 27.60
CA GLU A 497 19.38 -8.22 27.94
C GLU A 497 20.28 -8.74 26.82
N LEU A 498 21.02 -7.83 26.19
CA LEU A 498 21.88 -8.11 25.04
C LEU A 498 23.32 -7.64 25.32
N GLU A 499 24.20 -7.88 24.35
CA GLU A 499 25.57 -7.39 24.33
C GLU A 499 25.65 -5.85 24.54
N ASN A 500 26.84 -5.36 24.88
CA ASN A 500 27.11 -3.95 25.15
C ASN A 500 26.22 -3.34 26.25
N SER A 501 25.78 -4.17 27.20
CA SER A 501 24.91 -3.75 28.32
C SER A 501 23.56 -3.17 27.88
N PHE A 502 23.09 -3.52 26.68
CA PHE A 502 21.74 -3.13 26.26
C PHE A 502 20.72 -3.84 27.13
N LYS A 503 19.81 -3.05 27.70
CA LYS A 503 18.71 -3.53 28.53
C LYS A 503 17.41 -2.86 28.12
N ALA A 504 16.36 -3.64 27.93
CA ALA A 504 15.03 -3.13 27.63
C ALA A 504 13.95 -3.99 28.27
N LYS A 505 12.78 -3.38 28.44
CA LYS A 505 11.55 -4.08 28.84
C LYS A 505 10.64 -4.20 27.61
N TRP A 506 9.84 -5.26 27.56
CA TRP A 506 8.73 -5.34 26.63
C TRP A 506 7.74 -4.20 26.90
N ASN A 507 6.90 -3.89 25.90
CA ASN A 507 5.83 -2.92 26.04
C ASN A 507 4.96 -3.25 27.26
N PHE A 508 4.68 -2.26 28.11
CA PHE A 508 3.93 -2.50 29.32
C PHE A 508 2.44 -2.78 29.06
N SER A 509 1.84 -3.62 29.91
CA SER A 509 0.41 -3.92 29.89
C SER A 509 -0.48 -2.77 30.38
N ASN A 510 0.11 -1.73 30.97
CA ASN A 510 -0.62 -0.57 31.50
C ASN A 510 -1.05 0.45 30.42
N THR A 511 -0.53 0.34 29.20
CA THR A 511 -0.97 1.14 28.07
C THR A 511 -1.51 0.28 26.94
N ASN A 512 -2.66 0.70 26.43
CA ASN A 512 -3.29 0.13 25.24
C ASN A 512 -2.88 0.85 23.95
N THR A 513 -2.03 1.89 24.06
CA THR A 513 -1.65 2.80 22.97
C THR A 513 -0.13 2.96 22.85
N TRP A 514 0.64 1.93 23.26
CA TRP A 514 2.12 1.91 23.27
C TRP A 514 2.78 2.58 22.05
N ALA A 515 2.25 2.34 20.85
CA ALA A 515 2.82 2.83 19.59
C ALA A 515 2.84 4.37 19.46
N ILE A 516 1.92 5.08 20.13
CA ILE A 516 1.78 6.54 20.02
C ILE A 516 2.14 7.29 21.31
N ASP A 517 2.35 6.57 22.42
CA ASP A 517 2.63 7.18 23.71
C ASP A 517 4.07 7.75 23.76
N PRO A 518 4.30 9.00 24.19
CA PRO A 518 5.64 9.61 24.19
C PRO A 518 6.65 8.90 25.10
N ASN A 519 6.18 8.31 26.21
CA ASN A 519 7.04 7.74 27.25
C ASN A 519 7.37 6.25 27.02
N THR A 520 7.06 5.69 25.85
CA THR A 520 7.24 4.26 25.56
C THR A 520 8.42 3.96 24.63
N PHE A 521 9.18 4.96 24.20
CA PHE A 521 10.29 4.78 23.28
C PHE A 521 11.35 3.78 23.78
N GLU A 522 11.68 3.81 25.08
CA GLU A 522 12.64 2.88 25.69
C GLU A 522 12.14 1.43 25.79
N GLN A 523 10.85 1.20 25.55
CA GLN A 523 10.25 -0.14 25.55
C GLN A 523 10.36 -0.75 24.16
N VAL A 524 10.42 -2.08 24.11
CA VAL A 524 10.42 -2.85 22.87
C VAL A 524 9.03 -3.46 22.66
N GLY A 525 8.43 -3.23 21.50
CA GLY A 525 7.16 -3.84 21.12
C GLY A 525 7.34 -5.23 20.50
N CYS A 526 6.30 -6.05 20.53
CA CYS A 526 6.27 -7.30 19.80
C CYS A 526 5.43 -7.18 18.52
N ILE A 527 5.28 -8.27 17.77
CA ILE A 527 4.46 -8.30 16.57
C ILE A 527 2.98 -7.98 16.87
N HIS A 528 2.43 -8.40 18.01
CA HIS A 528 1.01 -8.12 18.33
C HIS A 528 0.73 -6.64 18.61
N THR A 529 1.70 -5.91 19.17
CA THR A 529 1.55 -4.48 19.50
C THR A 529 1.94 -3.55 18.36
N SER A 530 2.52 -4.09 17.29
CA SER A 530 2.95 -3.32 16.10
C SER A 530 2.16 -3.68 14.83
N GLN A 531 1.53 -4.85 14.77
CA GLN A 531 0.73 -5.26 13.61
C GLN A 531 -0.51 -4.37 13.43
N GLY A 532 -0.78 -3.98 12.19
CA GLY A 532 -1.81 -3.00 11.84
C GLY A 532 -1.43 -1.54 12.15
N LEU A 533 -0.24 -1.29 12.73
CA LEU A 533 0.29 0.05 12.98
C LEU A 533 1.51 0.31 12.09
N GLU A 534 1.82 1.59 11.93
CA GLU A 534 2.90 2.11 11.10
C GLU A 534 3.78 3.02 11.94
N PHE A 535 5.03 3.20 11.52
CA PHE A 535 6.00 4.11 12.12
C PHE A 535 6.78 4.81 11.00
N ASP A 536 7.31 6.01 11.23
CA ASP A 536 8.26 6.62 10.29
C ASP A 536 9.52 5.76 10.23
N TYR A 537 10.04 5.38 11.40
CA TYR A 537 11.22 4.52 11.53
C TYR A 537 10.96 3.38 12.51
N VAL A 538 11.50 2.19 12.22
CA VAL A 538 11.42 1.06 13.13
C VAL A 538 12.81 0.49 13.41
N GLY A 539 13.12 0.21 14.67
CA GLY A 539 14.30 -0.54 15.07
C GLY A 539 13.92 -2.00 15.33
N VAL A 540 14.46 -2.96 14.59
CA VAL A 540 14.12 -4.38 14.70
C VAL A 540 15.29 -5.15 15.31
N ILE A 541 15.03 -5.79 16.44
CA ILE A 541 15.95 -6.74 17.07
C ILE A 541 15.58 -8.14 16.56
N ILE A 542 16.48 -8.72 15.76
CA ILE A 542 16.41 -10.11 15.30
C ILE A 542 17.11 -10.99 16.32
N GLY A 543 16.32 -11.83 16.99
CA GLY A 543 16.84 -12.74 18.00
C GLY A 543 17.37 -14.05 17.42
N LYS A 544 17.83 -14.93 18.31
CA LYS A 544 18.47 -16.22 17.95
C LYS A 544 17.56 -17.25 17.26
N ASP A 545 16.26 -17.00 17.16
CA ASP A 545 15.33 -17.84 16.41
C ASP A 545 15.45 -17.68 14.88
N LEU A 546 16.26 -16.73 14.39
CA LEU A 546 16.68 -16.60 13.00
C LEU A 546 18.20 -16.47 12.91
N ARG A 547 18.85 -17.31 12.10
CA ARG A 547 20.32 -17.40 12.01
C ARG A 547 20.77 -17.61 10.58
N TYR A 548 22.05 -17.35 10.30
CA TYR A 548 22.67 -17.66 9.01
C TYR A 548 23.69 -18.78 9.19
N ILE A 549 23.41 -19.95 8.61
CA ILE A 549 24.23 -21.17 8.74
C ILE A 549 24.43 -21.78 7.37
N ASN A 550 25.68 -22.09 7.01
CA ASN A 550 26.05 -22.78 5.76
C ASN A 550 25.44 -22.13 4.50
N GLY A 551 25.51 -20.80 4.41
CA GLY A 551 25.01 -20.04 3.25
C GLY A 551 23.49 -19.85 3.22
N LYS A 552 22.75 -20.29 4.25
CA LYS A 552 21.28 -20.24 4.29
C LYS A 552 20.74 -19.62 5.57
N VAL A 553 19.61 -18.93 5.42
CA VAL A 553 18.84 -18.38 6.55
C VAL A 553 17.96 -19.48 7.12
N VAL A 554 18.23 -19.85 8.37
CA VAL A 554 17.55 -20.93 9.08
C VAL A 554 16.80 -20.40 10.29
N THR A 555 15.65 -21.01 10.57
CA THR A 555 14.85 -20.69 11.75
C THR A 555 15.11 -21.71 12.86
N ASP A 556 14.98 -21.30 14.12
CA ASP A 556 15.13 -22.16 15.28
C ASP A 556 14.04 -21.88 16.32
N ARG A 557 12.98 -22.68 16.28
CA ARG A 557 11.86 -22.55 17.22
C ARG A 557 12.25 -22.78 18.69
N THR A 558 13.35 -23.48 18.96
CA THR A 558 13.80 -23.77 20.33
C THR A 558 14.39 -22.53 21.02
N LYS A 559 14.71 -21.49 20.25
CA LYS A 559 15.20 -20.20 20.74
C LYS A 559 14.09 -19.19 21.01
N ARG A 560 12.83 -19.55 20.76
CA ARG A 560 11.70 -18.72 21.19
C ARG A 560 11.52 -18.76 22.71
N ALA A 561 11.02 -17.67 23.26
CA ALA A 561 10.71 -17.51 24.67
C ALA A 561 9.73 -18.60 25.13
N ARG A 562 9.88 -19.09 26.37
CA ARG A 562 8.93 -20.07 26.94
C ARG A 562 7.54 -19.47 27.12
N THR A 563 7.50 -18.16 27.32
CA THR A 563 6.29 -17.36 27.43
C THR A 563 5.65 -17.03 26.07
N ASP A 564 6.27 -17.41 24.94
CA ASP A 564 5.66 -17.29 23.63
C ASP A 564 4.58 -18.36 23.41
N HIS A 565 3.41 -17.92 22.99
CA HIS A 565 2.28 -18.77 22.67
C HIS A 565 1.96 -18.80 21.16
N SER A 566 2.74 -18.08 20.34
CA SER A 566 2.54 -17.99 18.90
C SER A 566 2.65 -19.36 18.21
N LEU A 567 3.53 -20.23 18.71
CA LEU A 567 3.80 -21.58 18.20
C LEU A 567 2.99 -22.68 18.91
N ASN A 568 2.10 -22.34 19.85
CA ASN A 568 1.29 -23.34 20.54
C ASN A 568 0.35 -24.04 19.58
N GLY A 569 0.35 -25.38 19.59
CA GLY A 569 -0.51 -26.21 18.73
C GLY A 569 0.15 -26.72 17.45
N ILE A 570 1.43 -26.42 17.20
CA ILE A 570 2.15 -26.84 15.99
C ILE A 570 2.38 -28.37 15.89
N LYS A 571 2.23 -29.14 16.98
CA LYS A 571 2.32 -30.63 17.00
C LYS A 571 3.49 -31.22 16.17
N GLY A 572 4.65 -30.55 16.15
CA GLY A 572 5.83 -30.99 15.37
C GLY A 572 5.88 -30.57 13.90
N ASN A 573 4.96 -29.71 13.44
CA ASN A 573 5.00 -29.14 12.08
C ASN A 573 6.08 -28.04 11.96
N GLU A 574 7.32 -28.46 11.73
CA GLU A 574 8.46 -27.55 11.58
C GLU A 574 8.30 -26.55 10.42
N LYS A 575 7.61 -26.92 9.34
CA LYS A 575 7.35 -26.00 8.21
C LYS A 575 6.47 -24.83 8.62
N LEU A 576 5.45 -25.09 9.44
CA LEU A 576 4.59 -24.03 9.97
C LEU A 576 5.34 -23.14 10.96
N ALA A 577 6.20 -23.72 11.81
CA ALA A 577 7.04 -22.95 12.73
C ALA A 577 8.02 -22.04 11.97
N ASP A 578 8.70 -22.57 10.95
CA ASP A 578 9.60 -21.82 10.07
C ASP A 578 8.87 -20.66 9.37
N ARG A 579 7.70 -20.93 8.78
CA ARG A 579 6.86 -19.89 8.16
C ARG A 579 6.46 -18.81 9.16
N ILE A 580 5.99 -19.17 10.36
CA ILE A 580 5.61 -18.20 11.39
C ILE A 580 6.79 -17.31 11.80
N ILE A 581 7.99 -17.87 11.97
CA ILE A 581 9.21 -17.11 12.31
C ILE A 581 9.56 -16.12 11.20
N ARG A 582 9.64 -16.58 9.95
CA ARG A 582 9.94 -15.71 8.79
C ARG A 582 8.90 -14.61 8.62
N ASN A 583 7.61 -14.96 8.71
CA ASN A 583 6.50 -14.01 8.62
C ASN A 583 6.54 -12.97 9.75
N THR A 584 6.92 -13.37 10.97
CA THR A 584 7.11 -12.43 12.10
C THR A 584 8.12 -11.36 11.71
N TYR A 585 9.31 -11.75 11.24
CA TYR A 585 10.36 -10.80 10.87
C TYR A 585 10.01 -9.99 9.62
N LYS A 586 9.42 -10.59 8.57
CA LYS A 586 8.91 -9.84 7.40
C LYS A 586 7.97 -8.73 7.86
N THR A 587 7.04 -9.08 8.73
CA THR A 587 6.02 -8.13 9.22
C THR A 587 6.61 -7.03 10.10
N LEU A 588 7.68 -7.28 10.86
CA LEU A 588 8.36 -6.26 11.68
C LEU A 588 9.26 -5.35 10.83
N LEU A 589 10.05 -5.93 9.92
CA LEU A 589 10.99 -5.22 9.03
C LEU A 589 10.27 -4.33 8.01
N SER A 590 8.99 -4.60 7.73
CA SER A 590 8.15 -3.80 6.84
C SER A 590 7.22 -2.82 7.60
N ARG A 591 7.57 -2.35 8.81
CA ARG A 591 6.73 -1.39 9.58
C ARG A 591 7.15 0.07 9.42
N GLY A 592 8.40 0.33 9.08
CA GLY A 592 8.93 1.67 8.86
C GLY A 592 8.49 2.22 7.50
N LEU A 593 7.91 3.42 7.49
CA LEU A 593 7.54 4.13 6.27
C LEU A 593 8.77 4.71 5.58
N LYS A 594 9.74 5.23 6.34
CA LYS A 594 10.93 5.94 5.84
C LYS A 594 12.24 5.17 6.03
N GLY A 595 12.31 4.30 7.04
CA GLY A 595 13.50 3.49 7.27
C GLY A 595 13.34 2.38 8.29
N CYS A 596 14.25 1.41 8.24
CA CYS A 596 14.32 0.27 9.14
C CYS A 596 15.76 0.04 9.60
N TYR A 597 15.96 0.09 10.91
CA TYR A 597 17.25 -0.15 11.53
C TYR A 597 17.24 -1.53 12.17
N VAL A 598 18.27 -2.33 11.95
CA VAL A 598 18.31 -3.74 12.33
C VAL A 598 19.51 -4.02 13.22
N TYR A 599 19.28 -4.82 14.25
CA TYR A 599 20.33 -5.48 15.02
C TYR A 599 20.06 -6.98 15.02
N CYS A 600 21.07 -7.80 14.76
CA CYS A 600 20.98 -9.26 14.84
C CYS A 600 21.84 -9.79 15.98
N GLU A 601 21.28 -10.68 16.80
CA GLU A 601 22.08 -11.44 17.76
C GLU A 601 23.05 -12.40 17.06
N ASP A 602 22.65 -13.01 15.94
CA ASP A 602 23.51 -13.86 15.12
C ASP A 602 24.41 -13.00 14.23
N LYS A 603 25.71 -12.97 14.53
CA LYS A 603 26.68 -12.13 13.80
C LYS A 603 26.86 -12.57 12.34
N ALA A 604 26.70 -13.85 12.05
CA ALA A 604 26.73 -14.36 10.67
C ALA A 604 25.54 -13.81 9.87
N LEU A 605 24.35 -13.76 10.46
CA LEU A 605 23.18 -13.11 9.85
C LEU A 605 23.41 -11.60 9.66
N ALA A 606 23.96 -10.90 10.65
CA ALA A 606 24.30 -9.48 10.50
C ALA A 606 25.27 -9.24 9.33
N ALA A 607 26.32 -10.06 9.21
CA ALA A 607 27.27 -10.00 8.11
C ALA A 607 26.63 -10.33 6.76
N TYR A 608 25.74 -11.32 6.71
CA TYR A 608 24.96 -11.64 5.51
C TYR A 608 24.11 -10.46 5.05
N LEU A 609 23.31 -9.86 5.95
CA LEU A 609 22.47 -8.70 5.63
C LEU A 609 23.31 -7.52 5.14
N LYS A 610 24.43 -7.24 5.79
CA LYS A 610 25.39 -6.21 5.36
C LYS A 610 26.03 -6.51 4.02
N SER A 611 26.40 -7.76 3.76
CA SER A 611 27.04 -8.16 2.51
C SER A 611 26.11 -7.94 1.33
N LYS A 612 24.83 -8.30 1.49
CA LYS A 612 23.80 -8.03 0.50
C LYS A 612 23.66 -6.53 0.30
N PHE A 613 23.55 -5.74 1.37
CA PHE A 613 23.47 -4.29 1.29
C PHE A 613 24.70 -3.60 0.66
N THR A 614 25.91 -4.12 0.90
CA THR A 614 27.16 -3.50 0.42
C THR A 614 27.45 -3.86 -1.04
N SER A 615 27.01 -5.04 -1.51
CA SER A 615 27.11 -5.43 -2.91
C SER A 615 26.26 -4.58 -3.87
N PHE A 616 25.37 -3.73 -3.36
CA PHE A 616 24.55 -2.81 -4.18
C PHE A 616 25.15 -1.40 -4.31
N ASN A 617 26.26 -1.09 -3.63
CA ASN A 617 26.95 0.21 -3.70
C ASN A 617 28.27 0.16 -4.51
N GLN A 618 28.54 -0.97 -5.17
CA GLN A 618 29.59 -1.13 -6.18
C GLN A 618 28.92 -1.31 -7.53
#